data_AF-A0A2E3J352-F1
#
_entry.id   AF-A0A2E3J352-F1
#
_cell.length_a   1.000
_cell.length_b   1.000
_cell.length_c   1.000
_cell.angle_alpha   90.00
_cell.angle_beta   90.00
_cell.angle_gamma   90.00
#
_symmetry.space_group_name_H-M   'P 1'
#
loop_
_entity.id
_entity.type
_entity.pdbx_description
1 polymer ?
#
loop_
_entity_poly.entity_id
_entity_poly.type
_entity_poly.pdbx_seq_one_letter_code
_entity_poly.pdbx_strand_id
1 'polypeptide(L)' 'MSRGSEVERKPVRIVPLITDSLHLVRASVPSTVKIEKKLDPETGSVSADLSEIHQLLLNLCLNAGYAM' A
#
# COMPACT_ATOMS: atom_id res chain seq x y z
N MET A 1 3.09 -24.83 -14.59
CA MET A 1 3.22 -23.94 -15.77
C MET A 1 3.00 -22.52 -15.30
N SER A 2 4.08 -21.83 -14.94
CA SER A 2 4.06 -20.40 -14.67
C SER A 2 3.69 -19.69 -15.97
N ARG A 3 2.43 -19.26 -16.10
CA ARG A 3 2.10 -18.20 -17.05
C ARG A 3 2.84 -16.98 -16.52
N GLY A 4 4.03 -16.73 -17.08
CA GLY A 4 4.75 -15.49 -16.91
C GLY A 4 3.94 -14.37 -17.52
N SER A 5 2.94 -13.90 -16.79
CA SER A 5 2.46 -12.54 -16.97
C SER A 5 3.66 -11.67 -16.63
N GLU A 6 4.30 -11.11 -17.64
CA GLU A 6 5.34 -10.11 -17.46
C GLU A 6 4.72 -8.99 -16.62
N VAL A 7 5.09 -8.94 -15.34
CA VAL A 7 4.54 -7.97 -14.40
C VAL A 7 5.04 -6.61 -14.89
N GLU A 8 4.15 -5.85 -15.51
CA GLU A 8 4.48 -4.59 -16.18
C GLU A 8 4.83 -3.54 -15.12
N ARG A 9 6.12 -3.47 -14.79
CA ARG A 9 6.63 -2.50 -13.83
C ARG A 9 6.66 -1.13 -14.48
N LYS A 10 5.93 -0.21 -13.87
CA LYS A 10 5.85 1.19 -14.29
C LYS A 10 6.32 2.10 -13.17
N PRO A 11 6.73 3.34 -13.48
CA PRO A 11 6.99 4.32 -12.44
C PRO A 11 5.71 4.58 -11.62
N VAL A 12 5.75 4.27 -10.34
CA VAL A 12 4.65 4.45 -9.39
C VAL A 12 5.05 5.49 -8.36
N ARG A 13 4.25 6.56 -8.23
CA ARG A 13 4.42 7.57 -7.19
C ARG A 13 3.91 7.00 -5.86
N ILE A 14 4.81 6.83 -4.90
CA ILE A 14 4.50 6.13 -3.64
C ILE A 14 3.56 6.95 -2.73
N VAL A 15 3.77 8.26 -2.62
CA VAL A 15 2.97 9.12 -1.73
C VAL A 15 1.47 9.11 -2.05
N PRO A 16 1.03 9.38 -3.29
CA PRO A 16 -0.39 9.33 -3.63
C PRO A 16 -0.95 7.92 -3.45
N LEU A 17 -0.18 6.90 -3.83
CA LEU A 17 -0.56 5.51 -3.68
C LEU A 17 -0.87 5.11 -2.23
N ILE A 18 0.03 5.44 -1.31
CA ILE A 18 -0.17 5.19 0.12
C ILE A 18 -1.39 5.97 0.61
N THR A 19 -1.52 7.23 0.21
CA THR A 19 -2.65 8.08 0.62
C THR A 19 -4.00 7.46 0.22
N ASP A 20 -4.11 6.95 -1.00
CA ASP A 20 -5.31 6.28 -1.49
C ASP A 20 -5.55 4.95 -0.76
N SER A 21 -4.50 4.15 -0.59
CA SER A 21 -4.57 2.86 0.10
C SER A 21 -4.99 2.99 1.56
N LEU A 22 -4.62 4.09 2.24
CA LEU A 22 -5.01 4.34 3.63
C LEU A 22 -6.52 4.52 3.80
N HIS A 23 -7.26 4.98 2.79
CA HIS A 23 -8.72 5.02 2.85
C HIS A 23 -9.32 3.61 2.95
N LEU A 24 -8.77 2.65 2.19
CA LEU A 24 -9.19 1.25 2.25
C LEU A 24 -8.82 0.61 3.59
N VAL A 25 -7.58 0.81 4.05
CA VAL A 25 -7.12 0.33 5.36
C VAL A 25 -8.02 0.84 6.47
N ARG A 26 -8.38 2.12 6.44
CA ARG A 26 -9.27 2.72 7.44
C ARG A 26 -10.64 2.02 7.48
N ALA A 27 -11.18 1.65 6.33
CA ALA A 27 -12.44 0.91 6.25
C ALA A 27 -12.33 -0.54 6.77
N SER A 28 -11.13 -1.14 6.70
CA SER A 28 -10.90 -2.53 7.08
C SER A 28 -10.50 -2.75 8.55
N VAL A 29 -10.21 -1.70 9.31
CA VAL A 29 -9.81 -1.79 10.73
C VAL A 29 -10.76 -1.03 11.66
N PRO A 30 -10.94 -1.44 12.94
CA PRO A 30 -11.85 -0.77 13.88
C PRO A 30 -11.51 0.70 14.10
N SER A 31 -12.52 1.57 14.27
CA SER A 31 -12.34 3.03 14.43
C SER A 31 -11.47 3.42 15.63
N THR A 32 -11.27 2.52 16.58
CA THR A 32 -10.38 2.67 17.74
C THR A 32 -8.89 2.62 17.39
N VAL A 33 -8.52 2.05 16.24
CA VAL A 33 -7.14 2.02 15.74
C VAL A 33 -6.77 3.40 15.22
N LYS A 34 -5.75 4.06 15.77
CA LYS A 34 -5.25 5.35 15.23
C LYS A 34 -4.34 5.09 14.03
N ILE A 35 -4.57 5.80 12.92
CA ILE A 35 -3.71 5.75 11.73
C ILE A 35 -2.91 7.06 11.66
N GLU A 36 -1.60 6.96 11.79
CA GLU A 36 -0.67 8.09 11.65
C GLU A 36 0.14 7.93 10.37
N LYS A 37 0.21 8.99 9.56
CA LYS A 37 0.98 9.03 8.31
C LYS A 37 2.16 9.97 8.46
N LYS A 38 3.37 9.48 8.15
CA LYS A 38 4.60 10.27 8.05
C LYS A 38 5.19 10.03 6.67
N LEU A 39 4.77 10.85 5.71
CA LEU A 39 5.17 10.75 4.30
C LEU A 39 6.04 11.96 3.95
N ASP A 40 7.20 11.70 3.34
CA ASP A 40 8.06 12.75 2.78
C ASP A 40 7.54 13.14 1.39
N PRO A 41 7.13 14.41 1.16
CA PRO A 41 6.67 14.88 -0.14
C PRO A 41 7.69 14.69 -1.26
N GLU A 42 8.99 14.68 -0.94
CA GLU A 42 10.07 14.49 -1.90
C GLU A 42 10.30 13.01 -2.26
N THR A 43 9.49 12.10 -1.72
CA THR A 43 9.53 10.67 -2.10
C THR A 43 9.19 10.52 -3.58
N GLY A 44 10.18 10.07 -4.35
CA GLY A 44 10.08 9.87 -5.79
C GLY A 44 9.22 8.67 -6.21
N SER A 45 9.29 8.35 -7.50
CA SER A 45 8.65 7.18 -8.08
C SER A 45 9.55 5.94 -7.97
N VAL A 46 8.95 4.76 -7.81
CA VAL A 46 9.65 3.47 -7.89
C VAL A 46 9.15 2.67 -9.09
N SER A 47 10.00 1.81 -9.66
CA SER A 47 9.58 0.86 -10.69
C SER A 47 8.90 -0.34 -10.01
N ALA A 48 7.58 -0.40 -10.07
CA ALA A 48 6.79 -1.43 -9.41
C ALA A 48 5.50 -1.72 -10.19
N ASP A 49 4.87 -2.86 -9.89
CA ASP A 49 3.48 -3.07 -10.22
C ASP A 49 2.58 -2.45 -9.14
N LEU A 50 1.51 -1.80 -9.58
CA LEU A 50 0.61 -1.07 -8.69
C LEU A 50 -0.15 -2.00 -7.74
N SER A 51 -0.51 -3.19 -8.23
CA SER A 51 -1.28 -4.19 -7.49
C SER A 51 -0.41 -4.85 -6.42
N GLU A 52 0.86 -5.15 -6.74
CA GLU A 52 1.83 -5.66 -5.78
C GLU A 52 2.02 -4.70 -4.59
N ILE A 53 2.17 -3.40 -4.85
CA ILE A 53 2.35 -2.41 -3.77
C ILE A 53 1.06 -2.25 -2.94
N HIS A 54 -0.12 -2.22 -3.57
CA HIS A 54 -1.39 -2.20 -2.84
C HIS A 54 -1.53 -3.42 -1.93
N GLN A 55 -1.25 -4.61 -2.45
CA GLN A 55 -1.37 -5.85 -1.67
C GLN A 55 -0.39 -5.87 -0.50
N LEU A 56 0.84 -5.41 -0.72
CA LEU A 56 1.84 -5.29 0.34
C LEU A 56 1.37 -4.34 1.44
N LEU A 57 0.85 -3.16 1.07
CA LEU A 57 0.31 -2.19 2.04
C LEU A 57 -0.86 -2.77 2.84
N LEU A 58 -1.83 -3.40 2.18
CA LEU A 58 -2.97 -4.02 2.84
C LEU A 58 -2.51 -5.12 3.80
N ASN A 59 -1.62 -6.01 3.36
CA ASN A 59 -1.11 -7.10 4.20
C ASN A 59 -0.43 -6.55 5.46
N LEU A 60 0.44 -5.53 5.31
CA LEU A 60 1.14 -4.95 6.45
C LEU A 60 0.18 -4.24 7.41
N CYS A 61 -0.74 -3.43 6.90
CA CYS A 61 -1.67 -2.67 7.74
C CYS A 61 -2.70 -3.55 8.44
N LEU A 62 -3.23 -4.57 7.76
CA LEU A 62 -4.15 -5.53 8.37
C LEU A 62 -3.45 -6.36 9.44
N ASN A 63 -2.23 -6.83 9.16
CA ASN A 63 -1.42 -7.55 10.17
C ASN A 63 -1.17 -6.68 11.40
N ALA A 64 -0.86 -5.39 11.22
CA ALA A 64 -0.70 -4.46 12.34
C ALA A 64 -2.00 -4.24 13.13
N GLY A 65 -3.16 -4.20 12.44
CA GLY A 65 -4.47 -4.08 13.09
C GLY A 65 -4.89 -5.33 13.87
N TYR A 66 -4.52 -6.53 13.40
CA TYR A 66 -4.84 -7.80 14.08
C TYR A 66 -3.92 -8.14 15.25
N ALA A 67 -2.70 -7.57 15.30
CA ALA A 67 -1.76 -7.80 16.40
C ALA A 67 -2.13 -7.03 17.69
N MET A 68 -3.24 -6.29 17.68
CA MET A 68 -3.76 -5.57 18.85
C MET A 68 -4.59 -6.44 19.77
#